data_AF-A0A9C9BUM5-F1
#
_entry.id   AF-A0A9C9BUM5-F1
#
_cell.length_a   1.000
_cell.length_b   1.000
_cell.length_c   1.000
_cell.angle_alpha   90.00
_cell.angle_beta   90.00
_cell.angle_gamma   90.00
#
_symmetry.space_group_name_H-M   'P 1'
#
loop_
_entity.id
_entity.type
_entity.pdbx_description
1 polymer ?
#
loop_
_entity_poly.entity_id
_entity_poly.type
_entity_poly.pdbx_seq_one_letter_code
_entity_poly.pdbx_strand_id
1 'polypeptide(L)'
;MDAGDASGRFKAQLFSGTQWDLIIAAMESRQAAQGEFYRYLNDQLDQGAGVIIETWNLDDIAGGNAGLILERCGLLVQSDWQPATANARVLWWLAPNDPVFHNPNEDVSLNSPNAYWTGDAGDLLMLAPDSTAQLLAGLVPTDKAQYGTLVSCMDGQLLLQTFSSHDYRREDVVALWQNYIYNTLRRHFQGQP
;
A
#
# COMPACT_ATOMS: atom_id res chain seq x y z
N MET A 1 -23.17 -4.15 -6.46
CA MET A 1 -23.52 -3.48 -5.20
C MET A 1 -23.38 -2.00 -5.44
N ASP A 2 -24.37 -1.19 -5.07
CA ASP A 2 -24.41 0.24 -5.36
C ASP A 2 -23.21 0.94 -4.72
N ALA A 3 -22.23 1.34 -5.53
CA ALA A 3 -21.06 2.07 -5.04
C ALA A 3 -21.43 3.42 -4.39
N GLY A 4 -22.59 4.00 -4.72
CA GLY A 4 -23.10 5.24 -4.12
C GLY A 4 -22.04 6.34 -4.00
N ASP A 5 -22.27 7.31 -3.11
CA ASP A 5 -21.27 8.32 -2.73
C ASP A 5 -20.32 7.77 -1.64
N ALA A 6 -19.75 6.57 -1.85
CA ALA A 6 -18.81 5.97 -0.89
C ALA A 6 -17.53 6.81 -0.75
N SER A 7 -17.02 7.35 -1.85
CA SER A 7 -15.88 8.27 -1.86
C SER A 7 -16.22 9.58 -1.13
N GLY A 8 -17.41 10.16 -1.32
CA GLY A 8 -17.84 11.34 -0.57
C GLY A 8 -18.04 11.07 0.92
N ARG A 9 -18.57 9.90 1.31
CA ARG A 9 -18.64 9.48 2.72
C ARG A 9 -17.26 9.30 3.33
N PHE A 10 -16.34 8.65 2.62
CA PHE A 10 -14.95 8.51 3.08
C PHE A 10 -14.30 9.88 3.26
N LYS A 11 -14.42 10.76 2.26
CA LYS A 11 -13.99 12.16 2.34
C LYS A 11 -14.58 12.87 3.55
N ALA A 12 -15.88 12.75 3.80
CA ALA A 12 -16.54 13.37 4.95
C ALA A 12 -15.97 12.88 6.30
N GLN A 13 -15.58 11.60 6.41
CA GLN A 13 -14.91 11.07 7.61
C GLN A 13 -13.48 11.61 7.77
N LEU A 14 -12.75 11.82 6.68
CA LEU A 14 -11.42 12.46 6.73
C LEU A 14 -11.49 13.93 7.19
N PHE A 15 -12.68 14.56 7.11
CA PHE A 15 -12.93 15.94 7.55
C PHE A 15 -13.78 16.05 8.83
N SER A 16 -14.16 14.94 9.48
CA SER A 16 -15.14 14.96 10.58
C SER A 16 -14.63 15.57 11.90
N GLY A 17 -13.36 16.00 11.96
CA GLY A 17 -12.68 16.41 13.18
C GLY A 17 -12.33 15.25 14.12
N THR A 18 -12.67 14.01 13.73
CA THR A 18 -12.25 12.79 14.41
C THR A 18 -10.75 12.59 14.25
N GLN A 19 -10.06 12.32 15.36
CA GLN A 19 -8.69 11.84 15.33
C GLN A 19 -8.72 10.33 15.10
N TRP A 20 -8.30 9.90 13.91
CA TRP A 20 -8.29 8.49 13.54
C TRP A 20 -6.97 7.85 13.95
N ASP A 21 -7.01 6.72 14.64
CA ASP A 21 -5.80 5.92 14.92
C ASP A 21 -5.28 5.23 13.65
N LEU A 22 -6.21 4.81 12.78
CA LEU A 22 -5.93 4.12 11.53
C LEU A 22 -6.91 4.53 10.43
N ILE A 23 -6.36 4.75 9.23
CA ILE A 23 -7.12 4.94 8.00
C ILE A 23 -6.67 3.89 6.98
N ILE A 24 -7.63 3.25 6.32
CA ILE A 24 -7.39 2.31 5.23
C ILE A 24 -8.03 2.87 3.97
N ALA A 25 -7.23 3.03 2.92
CA ALA A 25 -7.69 3.45 1.60
C ALA A 25 -7.33 2.36 0.57
N ALA A 26 -8.32 1.57 0.17
CA ALA A 26 -8.14 0.52 -0.85
C ALA A 26 -8.94 0.89 -2.10
N MET A 27 -8.23 1.12 -3.22
CA MET A 27 -8.81 1.57 -4.47
C MET A 27 -9.17 0.39 -5.38
N GLU A 28 -10.47 0.09 -5.51
CA GLU A 28 -10.96 -0.97 -6.42
C GLU A 28 -11.13 -0.47 -7.87
N SER A 29 -11.50 0.79 -8.07
CA SER A 29 -11.82 1.30 -9.41
C SER A 29 -10.56 1.47 -10.25
N ARG A 30 -10.55 0.82 -11.42
CA ARG A 30 -9.48 0.94 -12.42
C ARG A 30 -9.58 2.12 -13.39
N GLN A 31 -10.56 3.00 -13.17
CA GLN A 31 -10.98 4.00 -14.18
C GLN A 31 -11.08 5.42 -13.63
N ALA A 32 -11.01 5.60 -12.31
CA ALA A 32 -11.16 6.90 -11.68
C ALA A 32 -9.88 7.27 -10.93
N ALA A 33 -9.15 8.26 -11.45
CA ALA A 33 -8.02 8.83 -10.74
C ALA A 33 -8.52 9.55 -9.47
N GLN A 34 -8.24 8.97 -8.30
CA GLN A 34 -8.65 9.51 -6.99
C GLN A 34 -7.52 10.28 -6.30
N GLY A 35 -6.67 10.96 -7.08
CA GLY A 35 -5.47 11.64 -6.60
C GLY A 35 -5.72 12.62 -5.44
N GLU A 36 -6.89 13.28 -5.36
CA GLU A 36 -7.21 14.19 -4.25
C GLU A 36 -7.16 13.53 -2.87
N PHE A 37 -7.45 12.22 -2.77
CA PHE A 37 -7.45 11.51 -1.50
C PHE A 37 -6.06 11.39 -0.90
N TYR A 38 -5.00 11.35 -1.71
CA TYR A 38 -3.62 11.34 -1.22
C TYR A 38 -3.29 12.59 -0.42
N ARG A 39 -3.87 13.74 -0.80
CA ARG A 39 -3.73 14.96 0.00
C ARG A 39 -4.37 14.81 1.37
N TYR A 40 -5.60 14.30 1.41
CA TYR A 40 -6.33 14.10 2.67
C TYR A 40 -5.63 13.06 3.58
N LEU A 41 -5.10 11.99 2.99
CA LEU A 41 -4.33 10.99 3.73
C LEU A 41 -3.02 11.57 4.27
N ASN A 42 -2.35 12.44 3.52
CA ASN A 42 -1.17 13.15 4.01
C ASN A 42 -1.50 14.07 5.19
N ASP A 43 -2.62 14.81 5.11
CA ASP A 43 -3.10 15.66 6.22
C ASP A 43 -3.42 14.82 7.49
N GLN A 44 -3.81 13.56 7.34
CA GLN A 44 -4.09 12.65 8.46
C GLN A 44 -2.82 12.02 9.04
N LEU A 45 -1.81 11.74 8.20
CA LEU A 45 -0.48 11.36 8.66
C LEU A 45 0.15 12.45 9.54
N ASP A 46 -0.05 13.73 9.20
CA ASP A 46 0.39 14.88 10.01
C ASP A 46 -0.33 14.97 11.36
N GLN A 47 -1.55 14.45 11.44
CA GLN A 47 -2.33 14.35 12.69
C GLN A 47 -1.96 13.10 13.50
N GLY A 48 -1.01 12.28 13.02
CA GLY A 48 -0.49 11.10 13.71
C GLY A 48 -1.20 9.80 13.38
N ALA A 49 -2.20 9.80 12.50
CA ALA A 49 -2.90 8.58 12.09
C ALA A 49 -1.94 7.59 11.43
N GLY A 50 -2.13 6.30 11.66
CA GLY A 50 -1.58 5.26 10.80
C GLY A 50 -2.37 5.20 9.49
N VAL A 51 -1.70 4.93 8.36
CA VAL A 51 -2.34 4.87 7.05
C VAL A 51 -1.90 3.62 6.29
N ILE A 52 -2.85 2.89 5.72
CA ILE A 52 -2.61 1.76 4.81
C ILE A 52 -3.28 2.08 3.47
N ILE A 53 -2.52 2.02 2.38
CA ILE A 53 -2.99 2.33 1.04
C ILE A 53 -2.81 1.10 0.14
N GLU A 54 -3.88 0.68 -0.54
CA GLU A 54 -3.81 -0.16 -1.74
C GLU A 54 -4.22 0.67 -2.96
N THR A 55 -3.32 0.78 -3.92
CA THR A 55 -3.50 1.50 -5.18
C THR A 55 -2.82 0.73 -6.32
N TRP A 56 -3.01 1.14 -7.57
CA TRP A 56 -2.48 0.39 -8.72
C TRP A 56 -2.08 1.28 -9.91
N ASN A 57 -2.29 2.60 -9.85
CA ASN A 57 -2.04 3.53 -10.95
C ASN A 57 -1.28 4.80 -10.52
N LEU A 58 -0.28 4.60 -9.66
CA LEU A 58 0.64 5.65 -9.24
C LEU A 58 1.35 6.28 -10.44
N ASP A 59 1.68 5.56 -11.49
CA ASP A 59 2.20 6.15 -12.73
C ASP A 59 1.32 7.30 -13.27
N ASP A 60 0.00 7.14 -13.26
CA ASP A 60 -0.97 8.12 -13.71
C ASP A 60 -1.13 9.32 -12.74
N ILE A 61 -0.95 9.10 -11.43
CA ILE A 61 -1.28 10.10 -10.40
C ILE A 61 -0.07 10.66 -9.63
N ALA A 62 1.13 10.12 -9.83
CA ALA A 62 2.36 10.49 -9.11
C ALA A 62 2.79 11.94 -9.39
N GLY A 63 2.46 12.50 -10.55
CA GLY A 63 2.69 13.92 -10.84
C GLY A 63 1.81 14.90 -10.05
N GLY A 64 0.81 14.40 -9.31
CA GLY A 64 -0.11 15.19 -8.49
C GLY A 64 0.08 14.92 -6.99
N ASN A 65 -1.03 14.91 -6.23
CA ASN A 65 -0.99 14.75 -4.77
C ASN A 65 -0.42 13.40 -4.30
N ALA A 66 -0.46 12.35 -5.13
CA ALA A 66 0.20 11.09 -4.78
C ALA A 66 1.72 11.25 -4.69
N GLY A 67 2.30 12.15 -5.50
CA GLY A 67 3.72 12.51 -5.43
C GLY A 67 4.14 13.04 -4.06
N LEU A 68 3.26 13.76 -3.34
CA LEU A 68 3.55 14.25 -1.99
C LEU A 68 3.72 13.10 -0.99
N ILE A 69 2.87 12.07 -1.07
CA ILE A 69 3.01 10.88 -0.22
C ILE A 69 4.26 10.09 -0.60
N LEU A 70 4.55 9.93 -1.90
CA LEU A 70 5.75 9.23 -2.36
C LEU A 70 7.03 9.95 -1.92
N GLU A 71 7.11 11.27 -2.09
CA GLU A 71 8.24 12.10 -1.65
C GLU A 71 8.43 12.02 -0.13
N ARG A 72 7.36 12.17 0.64
CA ARG A 72 7.39 12.02 2.11
C ARG A 72 7.88 10.64 2.54
N CYS A 73 7.50 9.61 1.79
CA CYS A 73 7.88 8.23 2.02
C CYS A 73 9.27 7.89 1.43
N GLY A 74 9.95 8.82 0.74
CA GLY A 74 11.24 8.57 0.10
C GLY A 74 11.16 7.54 -1.03
N LEU A 75 10.10 7.61 -1.85
CA LEU A 75 9.82 6.68 -2.95
C LEU A 75 9.76 7.37 -4.30
N LEU A 76 10.02 6.59 -5.34
CA LEU A 76 9.84 6.94 -6.73
C LEU A 76 9.05 5.84 -7.43
N VAL A 77 8.18 6.23 -8.37
CA VAL A 77 7.60 5.26 -9.32
C VAL A 77 8.71 4.85 -10.27
N GLN A 78 8.97 3.55 -10.36
CA GLN A 78 9.96 2.97 -11.26
C GLN A 78 9.37 2.74 -12.65
N SER A 79 8.22 2.05 -12.71
CA SER A 79 7.55 1.70 -13.96
C SER A 79 6.16 1.12 -13.70
N ASP A 80 5.25 1.29 -14.66
CA ASP A 80 4.02 0.50 -14.75
C ASP A 80 4.34 -1.00 -14.88
N TRP A 81 3.56 -1.83 -14.21
CA TRP A 81 3.69 -3.28 -14.22
C TRP A 81 2.77 -3.92 -15.27
N GLN A 82 3.04 -3.62 -16.55
CA GLN A 82 2.25 -4.14 -17.68
C GLN A 82 3.05 -4.61 -18.90
N PRO A 83 2.54 -5.63 -19.63
CA PRO A 83 1.49 -6.58 -19.25
C PRO A 83 2.06 -7.75 -18.44
N ALA A 84 1.59 -7.95 -17.21
CA ALA A 84 2.05 -9.07 -16.38
C ALA A 84 1.11 -10.28 -16.53
N THR A 85 1.63 -11.40 -17.07
CA THR A 85 0.95 -12.70 -16.95
C THR A 85 0.78 -13.09 -15.48
N ALA A 86 -0.13 -14.01 -15.16
CA ALA A 86 -0.30 -14.49 -13.78
C ALA A 86 1.04 -14.91 -13.14
N ASN A 87 1.87 -15.69 -13.84
CA ASN A 87 3.18 -16.11 -13.32
C ASN A 87 4.17 -14.96 -13.10
N ALA A 88 3.99 -13.83 -13.79
CA ALA A 88 4.81 -12.65 -13.57
C ALA A 88 4.39 -11.88 -12.30
N ARG A 89 3.24 -12.22 -11.68
CA ARG A 89 2.66 -11.61 -10.46
C ARG A 89 3.07 -12.26 -9.14
N VAL A 90 4.06 -13.15 -9.18
CA VAL A 90 4.65 -13.75 -7.98
C VAL A 90 5.39 -12.67 -7.19
N LEU A 91 5.05 -12.52 -5.91
CA LEU A 91 5.73 -11.58 -5.02
C LEU A 91 6.62 -12.31 -4.02
N TRP A 92 7.77 -11.70 -3.75
CA TRP A 92 8.75 -12.18 -2.81
C TRP A 92 8.86 -11.22 -1.64
N TRP A 93 8.93 -11.77 -0.42
CA TRP A 93 9.25 -10.99 0.77
C TRP A 93 10.72 -10.56 0.74
N LEU A 94 10.96 -9.26 0.57
CA LEU A 94 12.29 -8.63 0.57
C LEU A 94 12.81 -8.41 2.00
N ALA A 95 11.87 -8.32 2.94
CA ALA A 95 12.09 -8.25 4.39
C ALA A 95 11.36 -9.40 5.10
N PRO A 96 11.78 -10.66 4.91
CA PRO A 96 11.01 -11.84 5.34
C PRO A 96 10.94 -12.05 6.86
N ASN A 97 11.54 -11.17 7.67
CA ASN A 97 11.42 -11.19 9.13
C ASN A 97 10.60 -9.98 9.64
N ASP A 98 10.08 -9.14 8.74
CA ASP A 98 9.27 -7.99 9.12
C ASP A 98 7.97 -8.46 9.78
N PRO A 99 7.56 -7.90 10.93
CA PRO A 99 6.37 -8.36 11.64
C PRO A 99 5.07 -8.21 10.83
N VAL A 100 5.06 -7.42 9.75
CA VAL A 100 3.96 -7.37 8.76
C VAL A 100 3.67 -8.74 8.13
N PHE A 101 4.62 -9.67 8.09
CA PHE A 101 4.41 -11.01 7.55
C PHE A 101 4.12 -12.09 8.60
N HIS A 102 4.17 -11.73 9.88
CA HIS A 102 4.17 -12.71 10.98
C HIS A 102 3.19 -12.41 12.11
N ASN A 103 2.65 -11.19 12.21
CA ASN A 103 1.83 -10.79 13.36
C ASN A 103 0.54 -10.08 12.94
N PRO A 104 -0.66 -10.55 13.35
CA PRO A 104 -0.90 -11.70 14.23
C PRO A 104 -0.93 -13.06 13.51
N ASN A 105 -0.79 -13.08 12.19
CA ASN A 105 -0.85 -14.31 11.39
C ASN A 105 0.49 -14.65 10.77
N GLU A 106 0.74 -15.96 10.70
CA GLU A 106 1.94 -16.58 10.13
C GLU A 106 1.63 -17.20 8.75
N ASP A 107 2.69 -17.65 8.07
CA ASP A 107 2.64 -18.43 6.82
C ASP A 107 1.93 -17.75 5.63
N VAL A 108 1.87 -16.41 5.62
CA VAL A 108 1.30 -15.64 4.51
C VAL A 108 2.19 -15.76 3.26
N SER A 109 1.60 -16.10 2.11
CA SER A 109 2.33 -16.20 0.86
C SER A 109 1.58 -15.63 -0.35
N LEU A 110 2.30 -14.89 -1.19
CA LEU A 110 1.79 -14.29 -2.43
C LEU A 110 2.51 -14.88 -3.67
N ASN A 111 2.89 -16.17 -3.60
CA ASN A 111 3.67 -16.84 -4.63
C ASN A 111 2.84 -17.61 -5.68
N SER A 112 1.53 -17.68 -5.50
CA SER A 112 0.61 -18.44 -6.35
C SER A 112 -0.51 -17.53 -6.87
N PRO A 113 -0.18 -16.50 -7.67
CA PRO A 113 -1.16 -15.55 -8.17
C PRO A 113 -2.14 -16.19 -9.17
N ASN A 114 -3.39 -15.78 -9.09
CA ASN A 114 -4.42 -16.03 -10.09
C ASN A 114 -4.99 -14.68 -10.54
N ALA A 115 -4.45 -14.16 -11.64
CA ALA A 115 -4.78 -12.83 -12.16
C ALA A 115 -6.31 -12.66 -12.32
N TYR A 116 -6.90 -11.84 -11.45
CA TYR A 116 -8.32 -11.50 -11.48
C TYR A 116 -8.57 -10.40 -12.50
N TRP A 117 -7.67 -9.40 -12.55
CA TRP A 117 -7.73 -8.31 -13.52
C TRP A 117 -6.74 -8.54 -14.67
N THR A 118 -7.22 -8.43 -15.91
CA THR A 118 -6.36 -8.48 -17.11
C THR A 118 -5.70 -7.13 -17.38
N GLY A 119 -4.42 -7.14 -17.76
CA GLY A 119 -3.65 -5.93 -18.05
C GLY A 119 -2.84 -5.49 -16.83
N ASP A 120 -3.17 -4.30 -16.35
CA ASP A 120 -2.55 -3.61 -15.23
C ASP A 120 -2.45 -4.44 -13.95
N ALA A 121 -1.23 -4.71 -13.51
CA ALA A 121 -0.95 -5.43 -12.28
C ALA A 121 -0.57 -4.50 -11.11
N GLY A 122 -0.44 -3.20 -11.36
CA GLY A 122 0.02 -2.19 -10.42
C GLY A 122 1.23 -1.41 -10.93
N ASP A 123 1.89 -0.72 -10.00
CA ASP A 123 3.16 -0.03 -10.26
C ASP A 123 4.31 -0.64 -9.48
N LEU A 124 5.50 -0.56 -10.06
CA LEU A 124 6.73 -0.88 -9.37
C LEU A 124 7.32 0.38 -8.75
N LEU A 125 7.73 0.25 -7.49
CA LEU A 125 8.33 1.30 -6.71
C LEU A 125 9.83 1.06 -6.53
N MET A 126 10.57 2.16 -6.42
CA MET A 126 11.96 2.16 -6.01
C MET A 126 12.22 3.19 -4.91
N LEU A 127 13.25 2.94 -4.12
CA LEU A 127 13.69 3.88 -3.08
C LEU A 127 14.37 5.09 -3.72
N ALA A 128 14.03 6.29 -3.25
CA ALA A 128 14.80 7.49 -3.55
C ALA A 128 16.20 7.42 -2.90
N PRO A 129 17.18 8.21 -3.39
CA PRO A 129 18.46 8.36 -2.68
C PRO A 129 18.24 8.76 -1.22
N ASP A 130 19.00 8.14 -0.31
CA ASP A 130 18.93 8.37 1.14
C ASP A 130 17.57 8.08 1.80
N SER A 131 16.68 7.35 1.11
CA SER A 131 15.40 6.93 1.66
C SER A 131 15.57 6.07 2.91
N THR A 132 14.75 6.33 3.92
CA THR A 132 14.62 5.52 5.13
C THR A 132 13.50 4.49 5.04
N ALA A 133 12.77 4.45 3.92
CA ALA A 133 11.73 3.47 3.68
C ALA A 133 12.30 2.09 3.38
N GLN A 134 11.45 1.08 3.53
CA GLN A 134 11.79 -0.31 3.28
C GLN A 134 10.80 -0.94 2.31
N LEU A 135 11.32 -1.47 1.20
CA LEU A 135 10.54 -2.37 0.37
C LEU A 135 10.36 -3.70 1.12
N LEU A 136 9.11 -4.08 1.37
CA LEU A 136 8.77 -5.30 2.10
C LEU A 136 8.50 -6.47 1.15
N ALA A 137 7.91 -6.20 -0.01
CA ALA A 137 7.67 -7.17 -1.07
C ALA A 137 7.99 -6.62 -2.45
N GLY A 138 8.37 -7.48 -3.39
CA GLY A 138 8.66 -7.10 -4.77
C GLY A 138 8.84 -8.29 -5.72
N LEU A 139 9.18 -7.99 -6.97
CA LEU A 139 9.28 -8.99 -8.05
C LEU A 139 10.63 -9.71 -8.08
N VAL A 140 11.68 -9.07 -7.58
CA VAL A 140 13.06 -9.56 -7.62
C VAL A 140 13.52 -9.83 -6.18
N PRO A 141 13.63 -11.09 -5.75
CA PRO A 141 13.85 -11.43 -4.33
C PRO A 141 15.17 -10.91 -3.76
N THR A 142 16.14 -10.62 -4.62
CA THR A 142 17.46 -10.11 -4.24
C THR A 142 17.57 -8.59 -4.30
N ASP A 143 16.58 -7.89 -4.88
CA ASP A 143 16.61 -6.43 -5.02
C ASP A 143 15.78 -5.79 -3.90
N LYS A 144 16.47 -5.09 -3.00
CA LYS A 144 15.85 -4.41 -1.85
C LYS A 144 15.59 -2.93 -2.09
N ALA A 145 15.92 -2.42 -3.28
CA ALA A 145 15.84 -1.00 -3.60
C ALA A 145 14.92 -0.71 -4.80
N GLN A 146 14.63 -1.70 -5.64
CA GLN A 146 13.78 -1.59 -6.83
C GLN A 146 12.78 -2.75 -6.93
N TYR A 147 11.85 -2.62 -7.86
CA TYR A 147 10.82 -3.61 -8.19
C TYR A 147 9.89 -3.93 -7.00
N GLY A 148 9.71 -2.97 -6.10
CA GLY A 148 8.88 -3.11 -4.91
C GLY A 148 7.40 -2.92 -5.21
N THR A 149 6.55 -3.67 -4.50
CA THR A 149 5.09 -3.57 -4.59
C THR A 149 4.39 -3.43 -3.23
N LEU A 150 5.15 -3.58 -2.14
CA LEU A 150 4.73 -3.27 -0.78
C LEU A 150 5.86 -2.53 -0.08
N VAL A 151 5.54 -1.39 0.52
CA VAL A 151 6.50 -0.52 1.18
C VAL A 151 6.02 -0.15 2.57
N SER A 152 6.95 -0.09 3.52
CA SER A 152 6.78 0.53 4.82
C SER A 152 7.67 1.76 4.94
N CYS A 153 7.14 2.86 5.46
CA CYS A 153 7.90 4.07 5.73
C CYS A 153 7.35 4.83 6.94
N MET A 154 8.09 5.86 7.37
CA MET A 154 7.79 6.62 8.60
C MET A 154 7.66 5.66 9.80
N ASP A 155 8.63 4.75 9.94
CA ASP A 155 8.67 3.71 10.96
C ASP A 155 7.40 2.82 11.04
N GLY A 156 6.75 2.57 9.90
CA GLY A 156 5.52 1.77 9.83
C GLY A 156 4.22 2.55 10.08
N GLN A 157 4.28 3.87 10.14
CA GLN A 157 3.08 4.71 10.14
C GLN A 157 2.33 4.62 8.80
N LEU A 158 3.05 4.45 7.68
CA LEU A 158 2.48 4.25 6.35
C LEU A 158 2.89 2.90 5.76
N LEU A 159 1.89 2.14 5.32
CA LEU A 159 2.05 1.01 4.41
C LEU A 159 1.43 1.35 3.05
N LEU A 160 2.20 1.16 1.98
CA LEU A 160 1.78 1.40 0.60
C LEU A 160 1.92 0.10 -0.20
N GLN A 161 0.79 -0.42 -0.67
CA GLN A 161 0.67 -1.59 -1.54
C GLN A 161 0.26 -1.14 -2.94
N THR A 162 0.99 -1.60 -3.96
CA THR A 162 0.70 -1.32 -5.38
C THR A 162 0.19 -2.53 -6.15
N PHE A 163 0.32 -3.74 -5.59
CA PHE A 163 -0.26 -4.94 -6.20
C PHE A 163 -1.74 -5.08 -5.89
N SER A 164 -2.48 -5.73 -6.79
CA SER A 164 -3.90 -6.02 -6.57
C SER A 164 -4.09 -7.21 -5.63
N SER A 165 -4.74 -6.97 -4.49
CA SER A 165 -5.08 -8.03 -3.54
C SER A 165 -5.96 -9.13 -4.15
N HIS A 166 -6.77 -8.79 -5.17
CA HIS A 166 -7.65 -9.74 -5.88
C HIS A 166 -6.91 -10.86 -6.62
N ASP A 167 -5.61 -10.70 -6.89
CA ASP A 167 -4.83 -11.68 -7.62
C ASP A 167 -4.33 -12.84 -6.74
N TYR A 168 -4.57 -12.81 -5.44
CA TYR A 168 -4.03 -13.79 -4.49
C TYR A 168 -5.12 -14.53 -3.73
N ARG A 169 -4.74 -15.63 -3.06
CA ARG A 169 -5.70 -16.42 -2.29
C ARG A 169 -6.29 -15.58 -1.17
N ARG A 170 -7.61 -15.67 -1.01
CA ARG A 170 -8.36 -14.84 -0.07
C ARG A 170 -7.84 -14.98 1.36
N GLU A 171 -7.49 -16.19 1.78
CA GLU A 171 -6.94 -16.47 3.11
C GLU A 171 -5.61 -15.73 3.36
N ASP A 172 -4.68 -15.73 2.40
CA ASP A 172 -3.41 -15.03 2.52
C ASP A 172 -3.62 -13.52 2.57
N VAL A 173 -4.47 -12.99 1.68
CA VAL A 173 -4.80 -11.57 1.62
C VAL A 173 -5.43 -11.09 2.93
N VAL A 174 -6.40 -11.83 3.46
CA VAL A 174 -7.05 -11.48 4.73
C VAL A 174 -6.04 -11.52 5.88
N ALA A 175 -5.19 -12.55 5.94
CA ALA A 175 -4.14 -12.65 6.96
C ALA A 175 -3.14 -11.49 6.86
N LEU A 176 -2.71 -11.14 5.65
CA LEU A 176 -1.81 -10.02 5.38
C LEU A 176 -2.40 -8.68 5.81
N TRP A 177 -3.66 -8.41 5.44
CA TRP A 177 -4.35 -7.19 5.84
C TRP A 177 -4.55 -7.09 7.36
N GLN A 178 -4.85 -8.20 8.03
CA GLN A 178 -4.87 -8.25 9.50
C GLN A 178 -3.49 -7.91 10.08
N ASN A 179 -2.41 -8.38 9.46
CA ASN A 179 -1.06 -8.05 9.88
C ASN A 179 -0.72 -6.57 9.64
N TYR A 180 -1.12 -5.99 8.50
CA TYR A 180 -0.99 -4.55 8.26
C TYR A 180 -1.66 -3.75 9.37
N ILE A 181 -2.95 -4.03 9.62
CA ILE A 181 -3.76 -3.34 10.62
C ILE A 181 -3.11 -3.43 12.00
N TYR A 182 -2.72 -4.63 12.41
CA TYR A 182 -2.13 -4.86 13.72
C TYR A 182 -0.81 -4.10 13.90
N ASN A 183 0.10 -4.19 12.93
CA ASN A 183 1.42 -3.58 13.06
C ASN A 183 1.38 -2.06 12.98
N THR A 184 0.55 -1.50 12.09
CA THR A 184 0.36 -0.05 11.99
C THR A 184 -0.28 0.52 13.26
N LEU A 185 -1.33 -0.11 13.82
CA LEU A 185 -1.93 0.32 15.09
C LEU A 185 -0.98 0.13 16.27
N ARG A 186 -0.27 -1.00 16.35
CA ARG A 186 0.72 -1.24 17.40
C ARG A 186 1.79 -0.15 17.40
N ARG A 187 2.31 0.22 16.23
CA ARG A 187 3.27 1.32 16.09
C ARG A 187 2.68 2.65 16.56
N HIS A 188 1.46 2.96 16.13
CA HIS A 188 0.76 4.19 16.50
C HIS A 188 0.68 4.32 18.03
N PHE A 189 0.18 3.30 18.74
CA PHE A 189 0.04 3.35 20.20
C PHE A 189 1.36 3.23 20.98
N GLN A 190 2.40 2.60 20.40
CA GLN A 190 3.74 2.58 21.01
C GLN A 190 4.53 3.89 20.80
N GLY A 191 4.17 4.66 19.77
CA GLY A 191 4.81 5.93 19.44
C GLY A 191 4.19 7.16 20.13
N GLN A 192 3.03 7.01 20.77
CA GLN A 192 2.41 8.07 21.56
C GLN A 192 3.13 8.22 22.92
N PRO A 193 3.41 9.45 23.39
CA PRO A 193 4.07 9.72 24.67
C PRO A 193 3.24 9.30 25.90
#